data_AF-A0A8J3BWV3-F1
#
_entry.id   AF-A0A8J3BWV3-F1
#
_cell.length_a   1.000
_cell.length_b   1.000
_cell.length_c   1.000
_cell.angle_alpha   90.00
_cell.angle_beta   90.00
_cell.angle_gamma   90.00
#
_symmetry.space_group_name_H-M   'P 1'
#
loop_
_entity.id
_entity.type
_entity.pdbx_description
1 polymer ?
#
loop_
_entity_poly.entity_id
_entity_poly.type
_entity_poly.pdbx_seq_one_letter_code
_entity_poly.pdbx_strand_id
1 'polypeptide(L)'
;MTAVLERPGAFPAHRRAAPVRLSTSLVTAAGDCVLAANRTQNPAGLDWAWVARRALARLKPVHAAGLVLLGRDIGDGFRVRYLTIVGDAVPTSAALMGGARLIGQEYGYRHVVLHWAEWTGEAALGPERVSVHLGDVRLDGPAVTLMSGVIGLDLDE
;
A
#
# COMPACT_ATOMS: atom_id res chain seq x y z
N MET A 1 10.46 -11.33 -3.85
CA MET A 1 10.01 -11.97 -5.11
C MET A 1 10.10 -10.91 -6.20
N THR A 2 10.91 -11.10 -7.24
CA THR A 2 11.12 -10.07 -8.28
C THR A 2 10.07 -10.23 -9.38
N ALA A 3 9.22 -9.21 -9.59
CA ALA A 3 8.23 -9.22 -10.66
C ALA A 3 8.70 -8.35 -11.84
N VAL A 4 8.68 -8.90 -13.06
CA VAL A 4 8.96 -8.17 -14.29
C VAL A 4 7.63 -7.77 -14.93
N LEU A 5 7.40 -6.46 -15.13
CA LEU A 5 6.19 -5.94 -15.78
C LEU A 5 6.55 -5.32 -17.13
N GLU A 6 5.96 -5.85 -18.21
CA GLU A 6 6.06 -5.29 -19.55
C GLU A 6 4.86 -4.38 -19.87
N ARG A 7 5.14 -3.18 -20.42
CA ARG A 7 4.12 -2.22 -20.86
C ARG A 7 3.77 -2.46 -22.35
N PRO A 8 2.50 -2.60 -22.73
CA PRO A 8 2.07 -2.39 -24.12
C PRO A 8 2.08 -0.87 -24.38
N GLY A 9 2.90 -0.44 -25.35
CA GLY A 9 3.37 0.94 -25.45
C GLY A 9 2.39 1.97 -26.03
N ALA A 10 2.78 3.23 -25.89
CA ALA A 10 2.53 4.29 -26.86
C ALA A 10 3.90 4.94 -27.14
N PHE A 11 4.74 4.24 -27.92
CA PHE A 11 5.97 4.79 -28.47
C PHE A 11 6.07 4.35 -29.93
N PRO A 12 6.58 5.20 -30.84
CA PRO A 12 6.69 4.89 -32.26
C PRO A 12 7.54 3.63 -32.49
N ALA A 13 7.18 2.88 -33.52
CA ALA A 13 7.38 1.45 -33.74
C ALA A 13 8.82 0.90 -33.85
N HIS A 14 9.86 1.55 -33.32
CA HIS A 14 11.25 1.10 -33.57
C HIS A 14 12.17 0.93 -32.36
N ARG A 15 11.66 0.96 -31.12
CA ARG A 15 12.39 0.39 -29.97
C ARG A 15 11.41 -0.29 -29.02
N ARG A 16 11.50 -1.61 -28.88
CA ARG A 16 10.92 -2.31 -27.72
C ARG A 16 11.46 -1.61 -26.47
N ALA A 17 10.59 -0.94 -25.72
CA ALA A 17 10.98 -0.38 -24.43
C ALA A 17 11.54 -1.51 -23.57
N ALA A 18 12.74 -1.33 -23.03
CA ALA A 18 13.34 -2.33 -22.16
C ALA A 18 12.39 -2.64 -20.99
N PRO A 19 12.28 -3.92 -20.57
CA PRO A 19 11.38 -4.29 -19.47
C PRO A 19 11.78 -3.55 -18.20
N VAL A 20 10.82 -2.89 -17.56
CA VAL A 20 11.04 -2.20 -16.29
C VAL A 20 11.01 -3.25 -15.18
N ARG A 21 12.12 -3.37 -14.45
CA ARG A 21 12.20 -4.22 -13.25
C ARG A 21 11.72 -3.42 -12.05
N LEU A 22 10.80 -4.01 -11.28
CA LEU A 22 10.29 -3.42 -10.06
C LEU A 22 10.73 -4.24 -8.85
N SER A 23 11.16 -3.54 -7.80
CA SER A 23 11.39 -4.13 -6.48
C SER A 23 10.09 -4.12 -5.71
N THR A 24 9.56 -5.31 -5.44
CA THR A 24 8.32 -5.50 -4.68
C THR A 24 8.45 -6.68 -3.72
N SER A 25 7.85 -6.57 -2.54
CA SER A 25 7.84 -7.60 -1.51
C SER A 25 6.41 -8.01 -1.22
N LEU A 26 6.13 -9.31 -1.25
CA LEU A 26 4.86 -9.82 -0.76
C LEU A 26 4.99 -9.98 0.76
N VAL A 27 4.13 -9.29 1.51
CA VAL A 27 4.18 -9.25 2.97
C VAL A 27 2.87 -9.79 3.52
N THR A 28 2.95 -10.70 4.49
CA THR A 28 1.79 -11.15 5.25
C THR A 28 1.67 -10.33 6.53
N ALA A 29 0.48 -9.82 6.83
CA ALA A 29 0.21 -9.04 8.02
C ALA A 29 -1.28 -9.14 8.39
N ALA A 30 -1.55 -9.32 9.69
CA ALA A 30 -2.92 -9.38 10.23
C ALA A 30 -3.87 -10.37 9.52
N GLY A 31 -3.32 -11.50 9.01
CA GLY A 31 -4.10 -12.51 8.28
C GLY A 31 -4.21 -12.28 6.77
N ASP A 32 -3.80 -11.12 6.26
CA ASP A 32 -3.86 -10.77 4.85
C ASP A 32 -2.49 -10.75 4.18
N CYS A 33 -2.48 -10.90 2.85
CA CYS A 33 -1.32 -10.68 2.00
C CYS A 33 -1.39 -9.30 1.33
N VAL A 34 -0.31 -8.53 1.39
CA VAL A 34 -0.19 -7.24 0.69
C VAL A 34 1.11 -7.18 -0.11
N LEU A 35 1.06 -6.57 -1.28
CA LEU A 35 2.26 -6.31 -2.08
C LEU A 35 2.82 -4.95 -1.69
N ALA A 36 4.04 -4.88 -1.19
CA ALA A 36 4.68 -3.63 -0.80
C ALA A 36 5.78 -3.24 -1.81
N ALA A 37 5.87 -1.96 -2.13
CA ALA A 37 6.88 -1.39 -3.02
C ALA A 37 7.46 -0.12 -2.40
N ASN A 38 8.80 -0.02 -2.38
CA ASN A 38 9.48 1.19 -1.95
C ASN A 38 9.77 2.10 -3.16
N ARG A 39 9.25 3.33 -3.14
CA ARG A 39 9.41 4.28 -4.25
C ARG A 39 10.86 4.67 -4.49
N THR A 40 11.74 4.64 -3.48
CA THR A 40 13.16 4.99 -3.68
C THR A 40 13.92 3.90 -4.45
N GLN A 41 13.41 2.67 -4.44
CA GLN A 41 13.99 1.53 -5.15
C GLN A 41 13.39 1.33 -6.55
N ASN A 42 12.40 2.13 -6.92
CA ASN A 42 11.65 1.97 -8.17
C ASN A 42 11.71 3.27 -9.01
N PRO A 43 11.64 3.17 -10.36
CA PRO A 43 11.69 4.35 -11.22
C PRO A 43 10.63 5.40 -10.88
N ALA A 44 11.04 6.67 -10.87
CA ALA A 44 10.12 7.80 -10.78
C ALA A 44 9.27 7.90 -12.07
N GLY A 45 8.01 8.36 -11.94
CA GLY A 45 7.11 8.57 -13.08
C GLY A 45 6.35 7.33 -13.57
N LEU A 46 6.39 6.23 -12.84
CA LEU A 46 5.53 5.07 -13.12
C LEU A 46 4.07 5.37 -12.81
N ASP A 47 3.18 4.90 -13.68
CA ASP A 47 1.75 4.78 -13.37
C ASP A 47 1.54 3.62 -12.40
N TRP A 48 1.61 3.94 -11.11
CA TRP A 48 1.46 2.97 -10.04
C TRP A 48 0.06 2.34 -9.98
N ALA A 49 -0.99 3.03 -10.45
CA ALA A 49 -2.32 2.44 -10.53
C ALA A 49 -2.37 1.33 -11.60
N TRP A 50 -1.73 1.55 -12.75
CA TRP A 50 -1.56 0.49 -13.75
C TRP A 50 -0.71 -0.67 -13.23
N VAL A 51 0.41 -0.38 -12.53
CA VAL A 51 1.27 -1.40 -11.91
C VAL A 51 0.48 -2.24 -10.91
N ALA A 52 -0.27 -1.60 -10.01
CA ALA A 52 -1.07 -2.28 -9.00
C ALA A 52 -2.11 -3.21 -9.65
N ARG A 53 -2.88 -2.71 -10.62
CA ARG A 53 -3.86 -3.53 -11.36
C ARG A 53 -3.23 -4.76 -12.00
N ARG A 54 -2.08 -4.60 -12.67
CA ARG A 54 -1.38 -5.70 -13.34
C ARG A 54 -0.77 -6.69 -12.36
N ALA A 55 -0.16 -6.20 -11.27
CA ALA A 55 0.44 -7.05 -10.26
C ALA A 55 -0.63 -7.86 -9.50
N LEU A 56 -1.68 -7.19 -9.04
CA LEU A 56 -2.77 -7.83 -8.29
C LEU A 56 -3.56 -8.83 -9.15
N ALA A 57 -3.81 -8.51 -10.43
CA ALA A 57 -4.44 -9.46 -11.34
C ALA A 57 -3.63 -10.75 -11.57
N ARG A 58 -2.29 -10.67 -11.48
CA ARG A 58 -1.38 -11.82 -11.58
C ARG A 58 -1.26 -12.60 -10.26
N LEU A 59 -1.49 -11.93 -9.13
CA LEU A 59 -1.42 -12.51 -7.79
C LEU A 59 -2.75 -13.11 -7.31
N LYS A 60 -3.73 -13.29 -8.21
CA LYS A 60 -5.03 -13.94 -7.90
C LYS A 60 -4.93 -15.19 -7.00
N PRO A 61 -3.97 -16.11 -7.17
CA PRO A 61 -3.88 -17.31 -6.32
C PRO A 61 -3.59 -17.00 -4.84
N VAL A 62 -2.95 -15.87 -4.55
CA VAL A 62 -2.47 -15.51 -3.20
C VAL A 62 -3.42 -14.50 -2.53
N HIS A 63 -4.48 -14.06 -3.22
CA HIS A 63 -5.46 -13.09 -2.71
C HIS A 63 -4.82 -11.86 -2.06
N ALA A 64 -3.83 -11.26 -2.73
CA ALA A 64 -3.25 -10.02 -2.23
C ALA A 64 -4.32 -8.91 -2.22
N ALA A 65 -4.60 -8.34 -1.05
CA ALA A 65 -5.67 -7.36 -0.86
C ALA A 65 -5.41 -6.03 -1.58
N GLY A 66 -4.12 -5.70 -1.77
CA GLY A 66 -3.71 -4.50 -2.49
C GLY A 66 -2.20 -4.31 -2.56
N LEU A 67 -1.79 -3.21 -3.20
CA LEU A 67 -0.42 -2.73 -3.31
C LEU A 67 -0.21 -1.53 -2.39
N VAL A 68 0.79 -1.62 -1.51
CA VAL A 68 1.26 -0.55 -0.64
C VAL A 68 2.49 0.08 -1.27
N LEU A 69 2.37 1.34 -1.70
CA LEU A 69 3.50 2.12 -2.17
C LEU A 69 4.00 3.01 -1.03
N LEU A 70 5.28 2.83 -0.68
CA LEU A 70 5.97 3.54 0.38
C LEU A 70 6.87 4.62 -0.21
N GLY A 71 6.84 5.81 0.38
CA GLY A 71 7.80 6.87 0.08
C GLY A 71 8.26 7.53 1.38
N ARG A 72 9.48 8.06 1.38
CA ARG A 72 9.91 8.93 2.49
C ARG A 72 9.10 10.23 2.42
N ASP A 73 8.54 10.67 3.55
CA ASP A 73 7.86 11.97 3.62
C ASP A 73 8.83 13.07 4.08
N ILE A 74 8.37 14.33 4.05
CA ILE A 74 9.09 15.45 4.66
C ILE A 74 9.00 15.30 6.19
N GLY A 75 10.10 14.93 6.83
CA GLY A 75 10.21 14.69 8.27
C GLY A 75 10.63 13.25 8.62
N ASP A 76 10.24 12.78 9.81
CA ASP A 76 10.61 11.46 10.35
C ASP A 76 9.59 10.34 10.00
N GLY A 77 8.70 10.59 9.04
CA GLY A 77 7.63 9.67 8.64
C GLY A 77 7.75 9.14 7.22
N PHE A 78 6.95 8.12 6.92
CA PHE A 78 6.82 7.55 5.59
C PHE A 78 5.41 7.78 5.07
N ARG A 79 5.32 8.26 3.83
CA ARG A 79 4.07 8.37 3.11
C ARG A 79 3.69 7.01 2.55
N VAL A 80 2.41 6.67 2.72
CA VAL A 80 1.80 5.45 2.24
C VAL A 80 0.72 5.82 1.23
N ARG A 81 0.70 5.09 0.12
CA ARG A 81 -0.40 5.08 -0.84
C ARG A 81 -0.85 3.64 -1.01
N TYR A 82 -2.14 3.37 -0.80
CA TYR A 82 -2.71 2.04 -0.94
C TYR A 82 -3.55 1.96 -2.22
N LEU A 83 -3.22 0.99 -3.06
CA LEU A 83 -3.81 0.79 -4.37
C LEU A 83 -4.43 -0.61 -4.45
N THR A 84 -5.71 -0.66 -4.77
CA THR A 84 -6.44 -1.90 -5.03
C THR A 84 -6.59 -2.09 -6.54
N ILE A 85 -7.31 -3.14 -6.94
CA ILE A 85 -7.64 -3.35 -8.36
C ILE A 85 -8.54 -2.24 -8.93
N VAL A 86 -9.31 -1.56 -8.08
CA VAL A 86 -10.20 -0.46 -8.50
C VAL A 86 -9.51 0.90 -8.52
N GLY A 87 -8.44 1.08 -7.74
CA GLY A 87 -7.68 2.33 -7.70
C GLY A 87 -7.19 2.65 -6.29
N ASP A 88 -6.99 3.95 -6.03
CA ASP A 88 -6.66 4.46 -4.70
C ASP A 88 -7.71 4.08 -3.68
N ALA A 89 -7.24 3.69 -2.50
CA ALA A 89 -8.08 3.34 -1.37
C ALA A 89 -7.42 3.77 -0.06
N VAL A 90 -8.23 3.87 0.99
CA VAL A 90 -7.72 4.03 2.35
C VAL A 90 -6.94 2.77 2.74
N PRO A 91 -5.71 2.90 3.27
CA PRO A 91 -4.92 1.75 3.71
C PRO A 91 -5.62 0.96 4.81
N THR A 92 -5.68 -0.37 4.66
CA THR A 92 -6.12 -1.25 5.74
C THR A 92 -5.03 -1.39 6.83
N SER A 93 -5.41 -1.87 8.02
CA SER A 93 -4.43 -2.17 9.07
C SER A 93 -3.36 -3.16 8.61
N ALA A 94 -3.73 -4.16 7.79
CA ALA A 94 -2.79 -5.11 7.19
C ALA A 94 -1.82 -4.43 6.21
N ALA A 95 -2.30 -3.50 5.39
CA ALA A 95 -1.49 -2.70 4.48
C ALA A 95 -0.48 -1.83 5.23
N LEU A 96 -0.92 -1.12 6.27
CA LEU A 96 -0.07 -0.29 7.13
C LEU A 96 0.98 -1.13 7.86
N MET A 97 0.56 -2.25 8.45
CA MET A 97 1.44 -3.22 9.10
C MET A 97 2.48 -3.80 8.13
N GLY A 98 2.05 -4.21 6.93
CA GLY A 98 2.94 -4.76 5.90
C GLY A 98 3.96 -3.74 5.42
N GLY A 99 3.54 -2.49 5.23
CA GLY A 99 4.42 -1.38 4.89
C GLY A 99 5.45 -1.07 5.97
N ALA A 100 5.02 -0.98 7.22
CA ALA A 100 5.91 -0.77 8.37
C ALA A 100 6.92 -1.92 8.54
N ARG A 101 6.48 -3.17 8.38
CA ARG A 101 7.36 -4.34 8.43
C ARG A 101 8.46 -4.27 7.37
N LEU A 102 8.11 -3.90 6.13
CA LEU A 102 9.11 -3.74 5.08
C LEU A 102 10.12 -2.64 5.43
N ILE A 103 9.66 -1.48 5.92
CA ILE A 103 10.54 -0.39 6.36
C ILE A 103 11.46 -0.82 7.51
N GLY A 104 10.92 -1.50 8.52
CA GLY A 104 11.71 -1.99 9.64
C GLY A 104 12.77 -3.00 9.23
N GLN A 105 12.44 -3.89 8.28
CA GLN A 105 13.38 -4.86 7.73
C GLN A 105 14.47 -4.19 6.87
N GLU A 106 14.10 -3.24 6.02
CA GLU A 106 15.05 -2.58 5.11
C GLU A 106 15.99 -1.60 5.83
N TYR A 107 15.49 -0.88 6.83
CA TYR A 107 16.19 0.24 7.44
C TYR A 107 16.47 0.08 8.94
N GLY A 108 16.06 -1.03 9.56
CA GLY A 108 16.33 -1.31 10.98
C GLY A 108 15.48 -0.52 11.97
N TYR A 109 14.39 0.12 11.53
CA TYR A 109 13.48 0.84 12.43
C TYR A 109 12.69 -0.13 13.31
N ARG A 110 12.58 0.18 14.61
CA ARG A 110 11.69 -0.52 15.56
C ARG A 110 10.33 0.16 15.71
N HIS A 111 10.27 1.43 15.34
CA HIS A 111 9.09 2.28 15.36
C HIS A 111 9.03 3.04 14.04
N VAL A 112 7.87 3.02 13.39
CA VAL A 112 7.64 3.64 12.09
C VAL A 112 6.39 4.50 12.17
N VAL A 113 6.51 5.75 11.71
CA VAL A 113 5.37 6.63 11.53
C VAL A 113 4.94 6.59 10.07
N LEU A 114 3.68 6.24 9.83
CA LEU A 114 3.09 6.19 8.49
C LEU A 114 2.04 7.30 8.35
N HIS A 115 2.00 7.91 7.18
CA HIS A 115 1.05 8.95 6.81
C HIS A 115 0.32 8.59 5.51
N TRP A 116 -1.00 8.79 5.46
CA TRP A 116 -1.74 8.79 4.20
C TRP A 116 -2.71 9.98 4.17
N ALA A 117 -3.03 10.44 2.97
CA ALA A 117 -4.07 11.43 2.74
C ALA A 117 -4.81 11.03 1.46
N GLU A 118 -6.11 11.25 1.42
CA GLU A 118 -6.86 11.12 0.18
C GLU A 118 -6.33 12.12 -0.84
N TRP A 119 -6.01 11.67 -2.05
CA TRP A 119 -5.51 12.54 -3.13
C TRP A 119 -6.62 13.45 -3.69
N THR A 120 -7.88 13.28 -3.28
CA THR A 120 -9.07 13.85 -3.93
C THR A 120 -9.29 15.35 -3.71
N GLY A 121 -8.53 16.02 -2.85
CA GLY A 121 -8.51 17.49 -2.81
C GLY A 121 -9.81 18.15 -2.31
N GLU A 122 -10.76 17.40 -1.77
CA GLU A 122 -11.84 17.97 -0.96
C GLU A 122 -11.44 17.93 0.52
N ALA A 123 -11.62 19.07 1.18
CA ALA A 123 -10.95 19.40 2.42
C ALA A 123 -11.41 18.56 3.63
N ALA A 124 -10.43 18.32 4.51
CA ALA A 124 -10.56 18.23 5.96
C ALA A 124 -10.77 16.85 6.62
N LEU A 125 -9.81 15.96 6.43
CA LEU A 125 -9.14 15.31 7.57
C LEU A 125 -7.63 15.50 7.33
N GLY A 126 -6.87 15.97 8.33
CA GLY A 126 -5.41 16.07 8.20
C GLY A 126 -4.80 14.71 7.80
N PRO A 127 -3.54 14.65 7.32
CA PRO A 127 -2.93 13.38 6.93
C PRO A 127 -3.10 12.38 8.09
N GLU A 128 -3.88 11.33 7.85
CA GLU A 128 -4.10 10.31 8.86
C GLU A 128 -2.74 9.68 9.14
N ARG A 129 -2.38 9.69 10.42
CA ARG A 129 -1.08 9.25 10.90
C ARG A 129 -1.30 8.06 11.80
N VAL A 130 -0.47 7.04 11.59
CA VAL A 130 -0.40 5.90 12.48
C VAL A 130 1.04 5.63 12.89
N SER A 131 1.22 5.26 14.15
CA SER A 131 2.50 4.82 14.70
C SER A 131 2.48 3.29 14.79
N VAL A 132 3.50 2.64 14.23
CA VAL A 132 3.61 1.19 14.22
C VAL A 132 4.85 0.75 15.00
N HIS A 133 4.65 -0.08 16.02
CA HIS A 133 5.70 -0.68 16.83
C HIS A 133 5.90 -2.13 16.40
N LEU A 134 7.09 -2.47 15.89
CA LEU A 134 7.34 -3.76 15.25
C LEU A 134 7.74 -4.89 16.22
N GLY A 135 8.16 -4.55 17.45
CA GLY A 135 8.53 -5.53 18.48
C GLY A 135 7.32 -6.30 19.01
N ASP A 136 6.28 -5.59 19.42
CA ASP A 136 5.04 -6.16 19.97
C ASP A 136 3.86 -6.12 18.97
N VAL A 137 4.14 -5.74 17.72
CA VAL A 137 3.16 -5.58 16.62
C VAL A 137 1.91 -4.83 17.08
N ARG A 138 2.08 -3.53 17.36
CA ARG A 138 0.97 -2.62 17.70
C ARG A 138 0.83 -1.51 16.67
N LEU A 139 -0.41 -1.20 16.33
CA LEU A 139 -0.80 -0.13 15.43
C LEU A 139 -1.62 0.90 16.22
N ASP A 140 -1.07 2.10 16.40
CA ASP A 140 -1.67 3.18 17.19
C ASP A 140 -2.04 4.34 16.28
N GLY A 141 -3.33 4.66 16.23
CA GLY A 141 -3.86 5.76 15.43
C GLY A 141 -5.12 6.36 16.05
N PRO A 142 -5.52 7.55 15.59
CA PRO A 142 -6.81 8.13 15.97
C PRO A 142 -7.94 7.23 15.47
N ALA A 143 -8.95 7.01 16.32
CA ALA A 143 -10.21 6.38 15.94
C ALA A 143 -11.32 7.42 16.07
N VAL A 144 -12.10 7.60 15.01
CA VAL A 144 -13.27 8.49 15.00
C VAL A 144 -14.48 7.67 14.60
N THR A 145 -15.54 7.75 15.40
CA THR A 145 -16.82 7.15 15.02
C THR A 145 -17.49 8.07 14.00
N LEU A 146 -17.56 7.62 12.74
CA LEU A 146 -18.19 8.39 11.66
C LEU A 146 -19.72 8.21 11.62
N MET A 147 -20.19 7.03 12.03
CA MET A 147 -21.60 6.69 12.07
C MET A 147 -21.84 5.73 13.23
N SER A 148 -22.96 5.92 13.94
CA SER A 148 -23.47 4.96 14.92
C SER A 148 -24.91 4.61 14.54
N GLY A 149 -25.28 3.34 14.69
CA GLY A 149 -26.58 2.81 14.31
C GLY A 149 -26.84 1.46 14.95
N VAL A 150 -28.08 0.98 14.87
CA VAL A 150 -28.51 -0.31 15.41
C VAL A 150 -28.67 -1.29 14.25
N ILE A 151 -27.97 -2.42 14.30
CA ILE A 151 -28.14 -3.52 13.35
C ILE A 151 -29.05 -4.56 14.02
N GLY A 152 -30.25 -4.76 13.48
CA GLY A 152 -31.09 -5.91 13.82
C GLY A 152 -30.53 -7.15 13.13
N LEU A 153 -30.13 -8.15 13.91
CA LEU A 153 -29.73 -9.46 13.40
C LEU A 153 -30.87 -10.42 13.71
N ASP A 154 -31.61 -10.84 12.68
CA ASP A 154 -32.46 -12.01 12.79
C ASP A 154 -31.54 -13.23 12.69
N LEU A 155 -31.24 -13.82 13.85
CA LEU A 155 -30.58 -15.11 13.92
C LEU A 155 -31.69 -16.15 13.81
N ASP A 156 -31.87 -16.72 12.62
CA ASP A 156 -32.71 -17.91 12.45
C ASP A 156 -32.16 -19.02 13.37
N GLU A 157 -33.04 -19.58 14.22
CA GLU A 157 -32.77 -20.69 15.15
C GLU A 157 -32.42 -22.00 14.43
#